data_AF-S2XP04-F1
#
_entry.id   AF-S2XP04-F1
#
_cell.length_a   1.000
_cell.length_b   1.000
_cell.length_c   1.000
_cell.angle_alpha   90.00
_cell.angle_beta   90.00
_cell.angle_gamma   90.00
#
_symmetry.space_group_name_H-M   'P 1'
#
loop_
_entity.id
_entity.type
_entity.pdbx_description
1 polymer ?
#
loop_
_entity_poly.entity_id
_entity_poly.type
_entity_poly.pdbx_seq_one_letter_code
_entity_poly.pdbx_strand_id
1 'polypeptide(L)'
;MTVLIAFPLSAIFLLGIVVNTFAREPIATTQSPDSKTTINFYTLNGGAATSISVVGIVDGPLWFKKNIYYDDNMHKADVAWTNNGIITINNHTLNLDKGETFSD
;
A
#
# COMPACT_ATOMS: atom_id res chain seq x y z
N MET A 1 26.73 49.36 -23.09
CA MET A 1 26.43 49.37 -21.65
C MET A 1 25.38 48.30 -21.41
N THR A 2 25.85 47.18 -20.85
CA THR A 2 25.21 46.03 -20.19
C THR A 2 23.77 45.63 -20.59
N VAL A 3 23.66 44.51 -21.32
CA VAL A 3 22.44 43.70 -21.39
C VAL A 3 22.28 42.99 -20.04
N LEU A 4 21.25 43.37 -19.28
CA LEU A 4 20.83 42.64 -18.08
C LEU A 4 20.12 41.36 -18.52
N ILE A 5 20.89 40.29 -18.70
CA ILE A 5 20.35 38.94 -18.72
C ILE A 5 19.99 38.62 -17.26
N ALA A 6 18.80 39.03 -16.84
CA ALA A 6 18.20 38.52 -15.62
C ALA A 6 17.89 37.04 -15.87
N PHE A 7 18.77 36.18 -15.38
CA PHE A 7 18.58 34.74 -15.35
C PHE A 7 17.14 34.40 -14.95
N PRO A 8 16.43 33.50 -15.66
CA PRO A 8 15.11 33.06 -15.26
C PRO A 8 15.27 32.07 -14.09
N LEU A 9 15.74 32.56 -12.94
CA LEU A 9 15.78 31.77 -11.71
C LEU A 9 14.36 31.48 -11.19
N SER A 10 13.34 32.15 -11.76
CA SER A 10 11.92 31.89 -11.49
C SER A 10 11.34 30.69 -12.22
N ALA A 11 12.00 30.15 -13.27
CA ALA A 11 11.46 29.02 -14.02
C ALA A 11 11.70 27.66 -13.35
N ILE A 12 12.64 27.59 -12.39
CA ILE A 12 12.95 26.34 -11.67
C ILE A 12 11.98 26.13 -10.48
N PHE A 13 11.23 27.16 -10.07
CA PHE A 13 10.27 27.04 -8.97
C PHE A 13 8.91 26.43 -9.39
N LEU A 14 8.69 26.16 -10.68
CA LEU A 14 7.45 25.60 -11.22
C LEU A 14 7.58 24.15 -11.71
N LEU A 15 8.60 23.44 -11.26
CA LEU A 15 8.70 21.98 -11.36
C LEU A 15 8.76 21.38 -9.96
N GLY A 16 7.83 21.81 -9.09
CA GLY A 16 7.46 21.02 -7.92
C GLY A 16 6.83 19.73 -8.41
N ILE A 17 7.66 18.74 -8.78
CA ILE A 17 7.22 17.37 -8.90
C ILE A 17 6.75 17.00 -7.49
N VAL A 18 5.45 17.01 -7.25
CA VAL A 18 4.88 16.49 -6.02
C VAL A 18 5.12 14.98 -6.06
N VAL A 19 6.27 14.56 -5.53
CA VAL A 19 6.52 13.15 -5.26
C VAL A 19 5.66 12.82 -4.05
N ASN A 20 4.50 12.19 -4.27
CA ASN A 20 3.74 11.57 -3.18
C ASN A 20 4.57 10.39 -2.65
N THR A 21 5.50 10.66 -1.74
CA THR A 21 6.25 9.62 -1.04
C THR A 21 5.35 9.05 0.04
N PHE A 22 4.53 8.04 -0.30
CA PHE A 22 3.91 7.23 0.73
C PHE A 22 5.00 6.46 1.45
N ALA A 23 5.21 6.77 2.73
CA ALA A 23 6.03 5.95 3.59
C ALA A 23 5.31 4.61 3.78
N ARG A 24 6.00 3.51 3.45
CA ARG A 24 5.49 2.16 3.60
C ARG A 24 6.24 1.46 4.72
N GLU A 25 5.52 1.01 5.74
CA GLU A 25 6.11 0.30 6.88
C GLU A 25 5.48 -1.08 7.01
N PRO A 26 6.29 -2.16 7.13
CA PRO A 26 5.76 -3.50 7.34
C PRO A 26 5.15 -3.61 8.74
N ILE A 27 3.96 -4.20 8.83
CA ILE A 27 3.26 -4.37 10.13
C ILE A 27 2.98 -5.83 10.49
N ALA A 28 2.77 -6.71 9.50
CA ALA A 28 2.52 -8.12 9.76
C ALA A 28 2.80 -8.96 8.50
N THR A 29 3.09 -10.24 8.73
CA THR A 29 3.10 -11.26 7.68
C THR A 29 2.31 -12.45 8.21
N THR A 30 1.48 -13.04 7.36
CA THR A 30 0.72 -14.25 7.68
C THR A 30 0.85 -15.28 6.57
N GLN A 31 0.61 -16.54 6.91
CA GLN A 31 0.54 -17.63 5.95
C GLN A 31 -0.77 -18.38 6.09
N SER A 32 -1.29 -18.89 4.97
CA SER A 32 -2.40 -19.83 4.98
C SER A 32 -2.04 -21.06 5.84
N PRO A 33 -3.02 -21.78 6.41
CA PRO A 33 -2.75 -22.98 7.20
C PRO A 33 -1.96 -24.08 6.47
N ASP A 34 -1.99 -24.12 5.13
CA ASP A 34 -1.17 -25.02 4.31
C ASP A 34 0.14 -24.40 3.80
N SER A 35 0.48 -23.19 4.27
CA SER A 35 1.69 -22.44 3.94
C SER A 35 1.88 -22.10 2.46
N LYS A 36 0.84 -22.22 1.62
CA LYS A 36 0.94 -21.90 0.18
C LYS A 36 0.75 -20.44 -0.15
N THR A 37 0.01 -19.71 0.68
CA THR A 37 -0.25 -18.28 0.46
C THR A 37 0.39 -17.48 1.58
N THR A 38 1.30 -16.58 1.22
CA THR A 38 1.89 -15.61 2.15
C THR A 38 1.31 -14.23 1.84
N ILE A 39 0.88 -13.52 2.88
CA ILE A 39 0.35 -12.16 2.76
C ILE A 39 1.19 -11.25 3.65
N ASN A 40 1.75 -10.22 3.03
CA ASN A 40 2.51 -9.17 3.70
C ASN A 40 1.64 -7.92 3.85
N PHE A 41 1.57 -7.39 5.07
CA PHE A 41 0.80 -6.21 5.41
C PHE A 41 1.71 -5.03 5.69
N TYR A 42 1.30 -3.87 5.19
CA TYR A 42 2.01 -2.61 5.38
C TYR A 42 1.04 -1.50 5.75
N THR A 43 1.50 -0.51 6.52
CA THR A 43 0.87 0.80 6.56
C THR A 43 1.38 1.66 5.41
N LEU A 44 0.52 2.54 4.90
CA LEU A 44 0.86 3.60 3.95
C LEU A 44 0.55 4.94 4.61
N ASN A 45 1.56 5.80 4.73
CA ASN A 45 1.41 7.13 5.30
C ASN A 45 1.91 8.17 4.29
N GLY A 46 1.01 9.02 3.79
CA GLY A 46 1.33 10.08 2.83
C GLY A 46 1.86 11.38 3.48
N GLY A 47 2.01 11.42 4.81
CA GLY A 47 2.50 12.57 5.56
C GLY A 47 1.43 13.27 6.40
N ALA A 48 1.74 14.49 6.86
CA ALA A 48 1.02 15.17 7.94
C ALA A 48 -0.49 15.42 7.71
N ALA A 49 -0.94 15.46 6.46
CA ALA A 49 -2.33 15.75 6.10
C ALA A 49 -3.09 14.55 5.51
N THR A 50 -2.49 13.36 5.50
CA THR A 50 -3.10 12.14 4.95
C THR A 50 -3.43 11.16 6.06
N SER A 51 -4.56 10.46 5.92
CA SER A 51 -4.83 9.26 6.70
C SER A 51 -3.77 8.20 6.46
N ILE A 52 -3.60 7.31 7.43
CA ILE A 52 -2.82 6.09 7.25
C ILE A 52 -3.78 5.01 6.73
N SER A 53 -3.30 4.21 5.79
CA SER A 53 -4.04 3.09 5.23
C SER A 53 -3.29 1.78 5.48
N VAL A 54 -3.99 0.65 5.48
CA VAL A 54 -3.37 -0.68 5.50
C VAL A 54 -3.51 -1.33 4.14
N VAL A 55 -2.41 -1.89 3.63
CA VAL A 55 -2.38 -2.67 2.39
C VAL A 55 -1.91 -4.10 2.65
N GLY A 56 -2.63 -5.07 2.09
CA GLY A 56 -2.27 -6.49 2.10
C GLY A 56 -1.85 -6.97 0.70
N ILE A 57 -0.67 -7.57 0.60
CA ILE A 57 -0.05 -7.98 -0.67
C ILE A 57 0.27 -9.47 -0.64
N VAL A 58 -0.22 -10.20 -1.63
CA VAL A 58 0.15 -11.59 -1.90
C VAL A 58 1.29 -11.63 -2.90
N ASP A 59 2.35 -12.38 -2.57
CA ASP A 59 3.42 -12.70 -3.52
C ASP A 59 2.97 -13.88 -4.39
N GLY A 60 2.91 -13.65 -5.70
CA GLY A 60 2.56 -14.64 -6.70
C GLY A 60 3.79 -15.32 -7.32
N PRO A 61 3.58 -16.27 -8.25
CA PRO A 61 4.67 -16.83 -9.03
C PRO A 61 5.40 -15.73 -9.81
N LEU A 62 6.70 -15.93 -10.04
CA LEU A 62 7.61 -14.96 -10.66
C LEU A 62 7.74 -13.68 -9.80
N TRP A 63 7.66 -12.50 -10.41
CA TRP A 63 7.73 -11.19 -9.77
C TRP A 63 6.35 -10.55 -9.58
N PHE A 64 5.27 -11.31 -9.74
CA PHE A 64 3.91 -10.78 -9.60
C PHE A 64 3.57 -10.53 -8.14
N LYS A 65 3.09 -9.32 -7.86
CA LYS A 65 2.51 -8.95 -6.56
C LYS A 65 1.07 -8.53 -6.78
N LYS A 66 0.17 -9.03 -5.94
CA LYS A 66 -1.25 -8.68 -5.99
C LYS A 66 -1.65 -8.00 -4.70
N ASN A 67 -2.12 -6.76 -4.79
CA ASN A 67 -2.83 -6.12 -3.68
C ASN A 67 -4.20 -6.78 -3.57
N ILE A 68 -4.52 -7.32 -2.39
CA ILE A 68 -5.81 -7.97 -2.13
C ILE A 68 -6.65 -7.22 -1.09
N TYR A 69 -6.03 -6.28 -0.39
CA TYR A 69 -6.65 -5.53 0.70
C TYR A 69 -6.07 -4.12 0.69
N TYR A 70 -6.95 -3.13 0.78
CA TYR A 70 -6.63 -1.72 0.98
C TYR A 70 -7.75 -1.13 1.85
N ASP A 71 -7.41 -0.52 2.98
CA ASP A 71 -8.38 0.04 3.92
C ASP A 71 -7.86 1.37 4.44
N ASP A 72 -8.53 2.46 4.06
CA ASP A 72 -8.22 3.82 4.49
C ASP A 72 -8.58 4.05 5.98
N ASN A 73 -7.84 4.95 6.63
CA ASN A 73 -7.99 5.24 8.07
C ASN A 73 -7.77 4.02 8.97
N MET A 74 -6.92 3.09 8.52
CA MET A 74 -6.56 1.89 9.24
C MET A 74 -5.08 1.90 9.61
N HIS A 75 -4.75 1.43 10.81
CA HIS A 75 -3.38 1.44 11.34
C HIS A 75 -2.82 0.05 11.66
N LYS A 76 -3.66 -0.99 11.61
CA LYS A 76 -3.29 -2.37 11.96
C LYS A 76 -4.00 -3.38 11.08
N ALA A 77 -3.46 -4.59 11.06
CA ALA A 77 -4.05 -5.75 10.42
C ALA A 77 -4.25 -6.85 11.46
N ASP A 78 -5.47 -6.97 12.00
CA ASP A 78 -5.86 -8.12 12.80
C ASP A 78 -6.30 -9.24 11.86
N VAL A 79 -5.59 -10.36 11.87
CA VAL A 79 -5.74 -11.38 10.81
C VAL A 79 -6.13 -12.73 11.38
N ALA A 80 -7.16 -13.34 10.79
CA ALA A 80 -7.59 -14.70 11.11
C ALA A 80 -7.86 -15.50 9.83
N TRP A 81 -7.24 -16.68 9.72
CA TRP A 81 -7.55 -17.62 8.66
C TRP A 81 -8.71 -18.51 9.07
N THR A 82 -9.74 -18.58 8.23
CA THR A 82 -10.85 -19.53 8.41
C THR A 82 -10.50 -20.89 7.82
N ASN A 83 -9.81 -20.90 6.69
CA ASN A 83 -9.24 -22.07 6.03
C ASN A 83 -8.11 -21.63 5.08
N ASN A 84 -7.65 -22.50 4.17
CA ASN A 84 -6.54 -22.20 3.26
C ASN A 84 -6.80 -21.04 2.28
N GLY A 85 -8.06 -20.79 1.90
CA GLY A 85 -8.43 -19.79 0.90
C GLY A 85 -9.31 -18.65 1.42
N ILE A 86 -9.77 -18.72 2.67
CA ILE A 86 -10.63 -17.71 3.28
C ILE A 86 -9.92 -17.07 4.47
N ILE A 87 -9.77 -15.75 4.40
CA ILE A 87 -9.11 -14.93 5.41
C ILE A 87 -10.03 -13.78 5.83
N THR A 88 -10.00 -13.45 7.12
CA THR A 88 -10.59 -12.22 7.64
C THR A 88 -9.45 -11.29 8.07
N ILE A 89 -9.49 -10.07 7.53
CA ILE A 89 -8.54 -8.99 7.83
C ILE A 89 -9.37 -7.87 8.45
N ASN A 90 -9.10 -7.56 9.72
CA ASN A 90 -9.94 -6.72 10.56
C ASN A 90 -11.38 -7.24 10.56
N ASN A 91 -12.30 -6.54 9.88
CA ASN A 91 -13.72 -6.90 9.80
C ASN A 91 -14.15 -7.33 8.39
N HIS A 92 -13.19 -7.55 7.49
CA HIS A 92 -13.44 -7.87 6.08
C HIS A 92 -13.01 -9.30 5.79
N THR A 93 -13.96 -10.14 5.36
CA THR A 93 -13.69 -11.51 4.94
C THR A 93 -13.52 -11.59 3.44
N LEU A 94 -12.42 -12.22 2.99
CA LEU A 94 -12.07 -12.41 1.59
C LEU A 94 -11.92 -13.89 1.26
N ASN A 95 -12.56 -14.32 0.17
CA ASN A 95 -12.31 -15.61 -0.46
C ASN A 95 -11.27 -15.47 -1.59
N LEU A 96 -10.02 -15.81 -1.27
CA LEU A 96 -8.88 -15.72 -2.17
C LEU A 96 -8.96 -16.71 -3.34
N ASP A 97 -9.61 -17.87 -3.14
CA ASP A 97 -9.83 -18.85 -4.20
C ASP A 97 -10.77 -18.32 -5.29
N LYS A 98 -11.67 -17.40 -4.93
CA LYS A 98 -12.52 -16.66 -5.87
C LYS A 98 -11.87 -15.38 -6.39
N GLY A 99 -10.66 -15.07 -5.93
CA GLY A 99 -9.92 -13.87 -6.32
C GLY A 99 -10.46 -12.57 -5.72
N GLU A 100 -11.30 -12.65 -4.68
CA GLU A 100 -11.89 -11.47 -4.01
C GLU A 100 -10.81 -10.53 -3.45
N THR A 101 -11.11 -9.24 -3.46
CA THR A 101 -10.26 -8.18 -2.95
C THR A 101 -11.11 -7.14 -2.22
N PHE A 102 -10.54 -6.48 -1.22
CA PHE A 102 -11.16 -5.34 -0.54
C PHE A 102 -10.40 -4.05 -0.86
N SER A 103 -11.14 -2.98 -1.12
CA SER A 103 -10.60 -1.62 -1.28
C SER A 103 -11.68 -0.63 -0.84
N ASP A 104 -11.37 0.19 0.16
CA ASP A 104 -12.18 1.31 0.63
C ASP A 104 -11.30 2.56 0.75
#